data_AF-A0A177DJV9-F1
#
_entry.id   AF-A0A177DJV9-F1
#
_cell.length_a   1.000
_cell.length_b   1.000
_cell.length_c   1.000
_cell.angle_alpha   90.00
_cell.angle_beta   90.00
_cell.angle_gamma   90.00
#
_symmetry.space_group_name_H-M   'P 1'
#
loop_
_entity.id
_entity.type
_entity.pdbx_description
1 polymer ?
#
loop_
_entity_poly.entity_id
_entity_poly.type
_entity_poly.pdbx_seq_one_letter_code
_entity_poly.pdbx_strand_id
1 'polypeptide(L)'
;MTTTFKSMLHPMQHHRDKKEASSPSHSGPLHDRTDSAMDRPREEEKQHLAQWEAQKHTLSPDEIDIDPEKKPVGHSSKVLRQEDFELIKTLGTGTFARVWLVRLKDAKAGDENKVFALKILRKVDVIRLKQVEHVRNERNVLAKVAGHPFITTMVASFQSLDSLYMVLDYCPGGEVFSYLRRARRFNEPTSQFYAAEIVLILEFLHEREGVAYRDLKPENILIDAEGHLKLVDFGFAKKVENRETYTLCGTPEYLAPEVIRNTGHGTAVDWWAFGILVYEFLVGQPPFWDQNPMKIYEQIVEGRVRFPSAMSPTARDLISGLCTVDTSKRLGNVAGGAQRVKQHEWFKNIDWVKLYNREVQGPIVPHLRGPADTRNFDEYEPESEKRDPYTKELSDKWEESFKDF
;
A
#
# COMPACT_ATOMS: atom_id res chain seq x y z
N MET A 1 -40.05 -7.25 53.35
CA MET A 1 -40.93 -6.27 54.03
C MET A 1 -40.83 -4.99 53.21
N THR A 2 -41.76 -4.76 52.28
CA THR A 2 -42.83 -3.70 52.40
C THR A 2 -42.22 -2.33 52.69
N THR A 3 -42.37 -1.28 51.87
CA THR A 3 -43.62 -0.58 51.47
C THR A 3 -43.21 0.48 50.41
N THR A 4 -43.65 0.47 49.15
CA THR A 4 -44.83 1.17 48.57
C THR A 4 -45.17 2.53 49.17
N PHE A 5 -45.18 3.62 48.38
CA PHE A 5 -46.22 4.65 48.41
C PHE A 5 -46.34 5.38 47.06
N LYS A 6 -47.56 5.36 46.52
CA LYS A 6 -48.11 6.11 45.37
C LYS A 6 -48.98 7.25 45.93
N SER A 7 -49.04 8.41 45.25
CA SER A 7 -50.27 9.22 45.06
C SER A 7 -50.00 10.34 44.03
N MET A 8 -50.62 10.34 42.83
CA MET A 8 -51.90 11.00 42.41
C MET A 8 -51.80 12.56 42.31
N LEU A 9 -51.75 13.14 41.08
CA LEU A 9 -52.85 13.73 40.25
C LEU A 9 -53.34 15.13 40.71
N HIS A 10 -52.92 16.23 40.05
CA HIS A 10 -53.66 17.11 39.08
C HIS A 10 -54.69 18.09 39.70
N PRO A 11 -55.15 19.19 39.02
CA PRO A 11 -54.50 20.21 38.17
C PRO A 11 -54.93 21.66 38.56
N MET A 12 -54.31 22.73 38.02
CA MET A 12 -54.96 24.05 37.95
C MET A 12 -54.57 24.83 36.69
N GLN A 13 -55.59 25.23 35.94
CA GLN A 13 -55.59 26.14 34.79
C GLN A 13 -55.53 27.59 35.29
N HIS A 14 -54.86 28.49 34.55
CA HIS A 14 -55.33 29.87 34.42
C HIS A 14 -54.91 30.49 33.07
N HIS A 15 -55.95 30.86 32.33
CA HIS A 15 -56.16 31.97 31.39
C HIS A 15 -55.06 32.51 30.44
N ARG A 16 -55.49 32.51 29.16
CA ARG A 16 -55.08 33.26 27.96
C ARG A 16 -54.58 34.70 28.20
N ASP A 17 -53.60 35.09 27.39
CA ASP A 17 -53.71 36.31 26.58
C ASP A 17 -53.05 36.17 25.20
N LYS A 18 -53.77 36.64 24.18
CA LYS A 18 -53.41 36.64 22.76
C LYS A 18 -52.52 37.85 22.45
N LYS A 19 -51.44 37.65 21.69
CA LYS A 19 -50.94 38.65 20.75
C LYS A 19 -50.57 37.98 19.42
N GLU A 20 -51.27 38.38 18.38
CA GLU A 20 -51.02 38.07 16.98
C GLU A 20 -49.67 38.67 16.55
N ALA A 21 -48.84 37.86 15.89
CA ALA A 21 -47.76 38.34 15.06
C ALA A 21 -47.71 37.47 13.79
N SER A 22 -47.88 38.15 12.67
CA SER A 22 -47.91 37.65 11.30
C SER A 22 -46.63 36.91 10.90
N SER A 23 -46.81 35.75 10.30
CA SER A 23 -45.81 34.94 9.60
C SER A 23 -45.19 35.62 8.38
N PRO A 24 -43.93 35.31 8.06
CA PRO A 24 -43.54 35.03 6.69
C PRO A 24 -42.92 33.63 6.55
N SER A 25 -43.50 32.88 5.62
CA SER A 25 -42.92 31.83 4.76
C SER A 25 -41.65 31.10 5.22
N HIS A 26 -41.81 29.79 5.45
CA HIS A 26 -40.76 28.79 5.48
C HIS A 26 -39.79 28.89 4.29
N SER A 27 -38.56 29.34 4.54
CA SER A 27 -37.39 28.90 3.79
C SER A 27 -36.82 27.66 4.49
N GLY A 28 -37.04 26.47 3.91
CA GLY A 28 -36.37 25.24 4.34
C GLY A 28 -34.84 25.37 4.21
N PRO A 29 -34.07 24.58 4.97
CA PRO A 29 -32.61 24.70 4.98
C PRO A 29 -32.06 24.32 3.60
N LEU A 30 -31.32 25.25 2.99
CA LEU A 30 -30.58 25.03 1.73
C LEU A 30 -29.49 23.94 1.85
N HIS A 31 -29.28 23.35 3.03
CA HIS A 31 -28.25 22.33 3.25
C HIS A 31 -28.65 20.91 2.82
N ASP A 32 -29.95 20.64 2.65
CA ASP A 32 -30.45 19.27 2.43
C ASP A 32 -30.59 18.90 0.93
N ARG A 33 -30.59 19.91 0.03
CA ARG A 33 -30.77 19.68 -1.41
C ARG A 33 -29.50 19.32 -2.17
N THR A 34 -28.32 19.65 -1.62
CA THR A 34 -27.03 19.37 -2.25
C THR A 34 -26.53 17.95 -1.98
N ASP A 35 -26.88 17.35 -0.83
CA ASP A 35 -26.51 15.95 -0.52
C ASP A 35 -27.27 14.97 -1.43
N SER A 36 -28.58 15.19 -1.63
CA SER A 36 -29.42 14.35 -2.49
C SER A 36 -28.97 14.25 -3.95
N ALA A 37 -28.32 15.29 -4.50
CA ALA A 37 -27.83 15.29 -5.88
C ALA A 37 -26.57 14.41 -6.06
N MET A 38 -25.81 14.21 -4.99
CA MET A 38 -24.57 13.44 -4.98
C MET A 38 -24.79 11.97 -4.60
N ASP A 39 -25.95 11.62 -4.04
CA ASP A 39 -26.27 10.25 -3.63
C ASP A 39 -26.19 9.25 -4.78
N ARG A 40 -26.73 9.59 -5.95
CA ARG A 40 -26.72 8.67 -7.10
C ARG A 40 -25.30 8.43 -7.65
N PRO A 41 -24.49 9.46 -7.97
CA PRO A 41 -23.09 9.26 -8.35
C PRO A 41 -22.28 8.49 -7.30
N ARG A 42 -22.55 8.73 -6.01
CA ARG A 42 -21.90 8.03 -4.89
C ARG A 42 -22.25 6.54 -4.85
N GLU A 43 -23.52 6.19 -5.08
CA GLU A 43 -23.94 4.79 -5.19
C GLU A 43 -23.43 4.10 -6.47
N GLU A 44 -23.30 4.83 -7.58
CA GLU A 44 -22.67 4.33 -8.81
C GLU A 44 -21.19 3.99 -8.57
N GLU A 45 -20.48 4.84 -7.83
CA GLU A 45 -19.07 4.63 -7.47
C GLU A 45 -18.87 3.44 -6.50
N LYS A 46 -19.75 3.28 -5.51
CA LYS A 46 -19.75 2.08 -4.64
C LYS A 46 -19.98 0.81 -5.45
N GLN A 47 -20.87 0.86 -6.44
CA GLN A 47 -21.11 -0.28 -7.35
C GLN A 47 -19.88 -0.56 -8.22
N HIS A 48 -19.16 0.47 -8.67
CA HIS A 48 -17.92 0.29 -9.41
C HIS A 48 -16.85 -0.42 -8.56
N LEU A 49 -16.64 0.01 -7.31
CA LEU A 49 -15.74 -0.67 -6.37
C LEU A 49 -16.12 -2.15 -6.18
N ALA A 50 -17.40 -2.43 -5.96
CA ALA A 50 -17.89 -3.80 -5.79
C ALA A 50 -17.72 -4.64 -7.07
N GLN A 51 -18.00 -4.09 -8.25
CA GLN A 51 -17.84 -4.79 -9.52
C GLN A 51 -16.38 -5.12 -9.80
N TRP A 52 -15.49 -4.16 -9.57
CA TRP A 52 -14.06 -4.38 -9.70
C TRP A 52 -13.57 -5.52 -8.81
N GLU A 53 -13.95 -5.54 -7.53
CA GLU A 53 -13.50 -6.61 -6.61
C GLU A 53 -14.01 -8.00 -7.01
N ALA A 54 -15.18 -8.09 -7.65
CA ALA A 54 -15.70 -9.35 -8.19
C ALA A 54 -15.02 -9.81 -9.49
N GLN A 55 -14.53 -8.88 -10.30
CA GLN A 55 -14.02 -9.14 -11.65
C GLN A 55 -12.51 -8.87 -11.78
N LYS A 56 -11.83 -8.62 -10.66
CA LYS A 56 -10.40 -8.31 -10.65
C LYS A 56 -9.64 -9.42 -11.36
N HIS A 57 -8.85 -9.00 -12.33
CA HIS A 57 -8.01 -9.87 -13.12
C HIS A 57 -6.68 -9.16 -13.35
N THR A 58 -5.67 -9.94 -13.74
CA THR A 58 -4.36 -9.40 -14.09
C THR A 58 -4.48 -8.58 -15.38
N LEU A 59 -4.09 -7.31 -15.33
CA LEU A 59 -3.91 -6.50 -16.54
C LEU A 59 -2.55 -6.82 -17.16
N SER A 60 -2.47 -6.84 -18.49
CA SER A 60 -1.19 -6.89 -19.19
C SER A 60 -0.41 -5.56 -19.03
N PRO A 61 0.93 -5.55 -19.20
CA PRO A 61 1.70 -4.31 -19.10
C PRO A 61 1.21 -3.22 -20.06
N ASP A 62 0.75 -3.58 -21.26
CA ASP A 62 0.21 -2.61 -22.23
C ASP A 62 -1.15 -2.03 -21.79
N GLU A 63 -1.99 -2.81 -21.10
CA GLU A 63 -3.24 -2.34 -20.51
C GLU A 63 -3.01 -1.45 -19.28
N ILE A 64 -1.87 -1.60 -18.60
CA ILE A 64 -1.48 -0.72 -17.50
C ILE A 64 -0.89 0.58 -18.05
N ASP A 65 -0.18 0.58 -19.19
CA ASP A 65 0.42 1.81 -19.72
C ASP A 65 -0.57 2.74 -20.45
N ILE A 66 -1.87 2.38 -20.51
CA ILE A 66 -2.91 3.23 -21.11
C ILE A 66 -3.16 4.51 -20.29
N ASP A 67 -3.84 5.45 -20.93
CA ASP A 67 -4.37 6.68 -20.33
C ASP A 67 -5.02 6.38 -18.96
N PRO A 68 -4.52 6.98 -17.86
CA PRO A 68 -5.07 6.79 -16.52
C PRO A 68 -6.59 7.03 -16.41
N GLU A 69 -7.17 7.90 -17.26
CA GLU A 69 -8.61 8.15 -17.25
C GLU A 69 -9.44 7.00 -17.84
N LYS A 70 -8.81 6.06 -18.54
CA LYS A 70 -9.46 4.88 -19.13
C LYS A 70 -9.28 3.63 -18.28
N LYS A 71 -8.50 3.70 -17.21
CA LYS A 71 -8.30 2.57 -16.31
C LYS A 71 -9.54 2.39 -15.44
N PRO A 72 -9.94 1.14 -15.15
CA PRO A 72 -11.01 0.88 -14.18
C PRO A 72 -10.58 1.15 -12.72
N VAL A 73 -9.31 1.53 -12.50
CA VAL A 73 -8.68 1.68 -11.19
C VAL A 73 -7.72 2.87 -11.16
N GLY A 74 -7.41 3.35 -9.96
CA GLY A 74 -6.41 4.38 -9.72
C GLY A 74 -6.95 5.80 -9.86
N HIS A 75 -8.27 5.97 -10.01
CA HIS A 75 -8.91 7.27 -10.20
C HIS A 75 -9.13 8.02 -8.88
N SER A 76 -9.29 9.34 -8.98
CA SER A 76 -9.70 10.20 -7.87
C SER A 76 -11.22 10.35 -7.88
N SER A 77 -11.86 9.93 -6.80
CA SER A 77 -13.30 10.04 -6.61
C SER A 77 -13.64 11.37 -5.96
N LYS A 78 -14.60 12.10 -6.56
CA LYS A 78 -15.12 13.35 -6.00
C LYS A 78 -16.37 13.15 -5.14
N VAL A 79 -16.84 11.91 -5.00
CA VAL A 79 -18.13 11.59 -4.38
C VAL A 79 -18.03 10.63 -3.20
N LEU A 80 -17.00 9.76 -3.16
CA LEU A 80 -16.78 8.85 -2.03
C LEU A 80 -16.49 9.62 -0.74
N ARG A 81 -16.95 9.04 0.37
CA ARG A 81 -16.67 9.52 1.72
C ARG A 81 -16.32 8.36 2.64
N GLN A 82 -15.74 8.66 3.80
CA GLN A 82 -15.39 7.64 4.77
C GLN A 82 -16.62 6.86 5.25
N GLU A 83 -17.78 7.51 5.32
CA GLU A 83 -19.01 6.90 5.81
C GLU A 83 -19.55 5.80 4.89
N ASP A 84 -19.09 5.73 3.63
CA ASP A 84 -19.39 4.64 2.69
C ASP A 84 -18.76 3.31 3.09
N PHE A 85 -17.84 3.34 4.06
CA PHE A 85 -17.08 2.18 4.50
C PHE A 85 -17.38 1.83 5.95
N GLU A 86 -17.65 0.55 6.21
CA GLU A 86 -17.63 -0.04 7.53
C GLU A 86 -16.19 -0.39 7.90
N LEU A 87 -15.64 0.24 8.94
CA LEU A 87 -14.29 -0.04 9.43
C LEU A 87 -14.33 -1.30 10.33
N ILE A 88 -13.64 -2.36 9.91
CA ILE A 88 -13.71 -3.68 10.57
C ILE A 88 -12.56 -3.87 11.55
N LYS A 89 -11.31 -3.77 11.08
CA LYS A 89 -10.10 -3.97 11.89
C LYS A 89 -8.96 -3.13 11.34
N THR A 90 -8.10 -2.59 12.21
CA THR A 90 -6.82 -2.03 11.76
C THR A 90 -5.91 -3.17 11.28
N LEU A 91 -5.38 -3.04 10.07
CA LEU A 91 -4.40 -3.95 9.47
C LEU A 91 -2.96 -3.49 9.70
N GLY A 92 -2.75 -2.18 9.86
CA GLY A 92 -1.42 -1.62 10.06
C GLY A 92 -1.46 -0.15 10.48
N THR A 93 -0.39 0.30 11.13
CA THR A 93 -0.18 1.69 11.53
C THR A 93 1.19 2.17 11.05
N GLY A 94 1.22 3.27 10.30
CA GLY A 94 2.42 4.02 9.98
C GLY A 94 2.49 5.33 10.75
N THR A 95 3.52 6.13 10.49
CA THR A 95 3.79 7.39 11.21
C THR A 95 2.65 8.42 11.13
N PHE A 96 1.93 8.47 10.00
CA PHE A 96 0.82 9.40 9.73
C PHE A 96 -0.35 8.73 8.99
N ALA A 97 -0.30 7.41 8.84
CA ALA A 97 -1.27 6.63 8.11
C ALA A 97 -1.77 5.46 8.95
N ARG A 98 -3.03 5.11 8.77
CA ARG A 98 -3.63 3.91 9.37
C ARG A 98 -4.37 3.14 8.31
N VAL A 99 -4.13 1.84 8.22
CA VAL A 99 -4.77 0.97 7.23
C VAL A 99 -5.85 0.17 7.92
N TRP A 100 -7.07 0.26 7.41
CA TRP A 100 -8.23 -0.48 7.92
C TRP A 100 -8.68 -1.52 6.90
N LEU A 101 -9.02 -2.72 7.37
CA LEU A 101 -9.90 -3.61 6.63
C LEU A 101 -11.30 -2.98 6.64
N VAL A 102 -11.90 -2.86 5.47
CA VAL A 102 -13.22 -2.26 5.32
C VAL A 102 -14.14 -3.08 4.41
N ARG A 103 -15.43 -2.87 4.56
CA ARG A 103 -16.49 -3.27 3.62
C ARG A 103 -17.29 -2.05 3.20
N LEU A 104 -17.94 -2.12 2.04
CA LEU A 104 -18.90 -1.10 1.65
C LEU A 104 -20.15 -1.18 2.54
N LYS A 105 -20.60 -0.05 3.08
CA LYS A 105 -21.88 0.03 3.77
C LYS A 105 -23.02 -0.08 2.77
N ASP A 106 -24.13 -0.64 3.24
CA ASP A 106 -25.34 -0.85 2.44
C ASP A 106 -25.05 -1.62 1.13
N ALA A 107 -24.07 -2.51 1.18
CA ALA A 107 -23.70 -3.37 0.06
C ALA A 107 -24.91 -4.19 -0.39
N LYS A 108 -25.05 -4.35 -1.71
CA LYS A 108 -26.11 -5.19 -2.28
C LYS A 108 -25.92 -6.64 -1.85
N ALA A 109 -27.01 -7.41 -1.81
CA ALA A 109 -26.96 -8.83 -1.55
C ALA A 109 -25.99 -9.53 -2.53
N GLY A 110 -25.01 -10.27 -1.99
CA GLY A 110 -23.91 -10.89 -2.75
C GLY A 110 -22.58 -10.13 -2.70
N ASP A 111 -22.57 -8.86 -2.26
CA ASP A 111 -21.37 -8.04 -2.14
C ASP A 111 -20.81 -7.97 -0.70
N GLU A 112 -21.47 -8.61 0.28
CA GLU A 112 -21.16 -8.45 1.70
C GLU A 112 -19.78 -8.98 2.10
N ASN A 113 -19.18 -9.83 1.27
CA ASN A 113 -17.86 -10.41 1.48
C ASN A 113 -16.74 -9.66 0.74
N LYS A 114 -17.08 -8.63 -0.04
CA LYS A 114 -16.10 -7.80 -0.76
C LYS A 114 -15.46 -6.83 0.21
N VAL A 115 -14.15 -6.94 0.36
CA VAL A 115 -13.38 -6.20 1.35
C VAL A 115 -12.22 -5.47 0.69
N PHE A 116 -11.83 -4.37 1.31
CA PHE A 116 -10.74 -3.51 0.84
C PHE A 116 -9.83 -3.15 2.00
N ALA A 117 -8.62 -2.70 1.68
CA ALA A 117 -7.77 -2.00 2.63
C ALA A 117 -7.91 -0.48 2.42
N LEU A 118 -8.44 0.24 3.40
CA LEU A 118 -8.57 1.69 3.38
C LEU A 118 -7.40 2.32 4.13
N LYS A 119 -6.47 2.92 3.40
CA LYS A 119 -5.36 3.72 3.98
C LYS A 119 -5.89 5.13 4.25
N ILE A 120 -5.91 5.53 5.52
CA ILE A 120 -6.36 6.84 6.00
C ILE A 120 -5.13 7.63 6.45
N LEU A 121 -4.94 8.82 5.89
CA LEU A 121 -3.83 9.72 6.23
C LEU A 121 -4.38 11.06 6.72
N ARG A 122 -3.99 11.51 7.92
CA ARG A 122 -4.47 12.78 8.46
C ARG A 122 -3.69 13.95 7.86
N LYS A 123 -4.38 14.92 7.23
CA LYS A 123 -3.75 16.07 6.57
C LYS A 123 -2.84 16.84 7.54
N VAL A 124 -3.26 17.02 8.79
CA VAL A 124 -2.47 17.71 9.84
C VAL A 124 -1.11 17.02 10.06
N ASP A 125 -1.08 15.70 10.21
CA ASP A 125 0.16 14.97 10.46
C ASP A 125 1.06 14.97 9.22
N VAL A 126 0.47 14.77 8.05
CA VAL A 126 1.19 14.83 6.76
C VAL A 126 1.88 16.19 6.59
N ILE A 127 1.19 17.29 6.89
CA ILE A 127 1.76 18.64 6.81
C ILE A 127 2.82 18.86 7.88
N ARG A 128 2.52 18.53 9.15
CA ARG A 128 3.43 18.74 10.28
C ARG A 128 4.75 18.00 10.08
N LEU A 129 4.69 16.78 9.56
CA LEU A 129 5.86 15.93 9.27
C LEU A 129 6.50 16.22 7.90
N LYS A 130 6.01 17.24 7.17
CA LYS A 130 6.51 17.64 5.84
C LYS A 130 6.48 16.51 4.81
N GLN A 131 5.46 15.67 4.84
CA GLN A 131 5.29 14.48 3.98
C GLN A 131 4.34 14.72 2.80
N VAL A 132 3.89 15.95 2.57
CA VAL A 132 2.92 16.30 1.52
C VAL A 132 3.36 15.79 0.15
N GLU A 133 4.60 16.04 -0.27
CA GLU A 133 5.10 15.58 -1.56
C GLU A 133 5.19 14.06 -1.64
N HIS A 134 5.63 13.38 -0.57
CA HIS A 134 5.71 11.93 -0.52
C HIS A 134 4.32 11.28 -0.65
N VAL A 135 3.31 11.79 0.05
CA VAL A 135 1.94 11.27 -0.04
C VAL A 135 1.32 11.47 -1.42
N ARG A 136 1.53 12.65 -2.03
CA ARG A 136 1.06 12.91 -3.40
C ARG A 136 1.74 11.98 -4.40
N ASN A 137 3.05 11.79 -4.25
CA ASN A 137 3.83 10.95 -5.12
C ASN A 137 3.47 9.48 -4.95
N GLU A 138 3.27 8.99 -3.72
CA GLU A 138 2.75 7.65 -3.44
C GLU A 138 1.42 7.41 -4.19
N ARG A 139 0.44 8.32 -4.04
CA ARG A 139 -0.87 8.21 -4.72
C ARG A 139 -0.71 8.18 -6.23
N ASN A 140 0.11 9.09 -6.79
CA ASN A 140 0.34 9.19 -8.23
C ASN A 140 1.03 7.95 -8.79
N VAL A 141 2.01 7.38 -8.09
CA VAL A 141 2.68 6.15 -8.51
C VAL A 141 1.71 4.98 -8.43
N LEU A 142 0.98 4.83 -7.32
CA LEU A 142 -0.04 3.78 -7.17
C LEU A 142 -1.11 3.84 -8.26
N ALA A 143 -1.59 5.04 -8.63
CA ALA A 143 -2.54 5.21 -9.72
C ALA A 143 -1.98 4.73 -11.08
N LYS A 144 -0.69 4.94 -11.33
CA LYS A 144 -0.05 4.53 -12.59
C LYS A 144 0.14 3.02 -12.67
N VAL A 145 0.62 2.41 -11.59
CA VAL A 145 0.95 0.98 -11.55
C VAL A 145 -0.26 0.09 -11.23
N ALA A 146 -1.42 0.70 -10.98
CA ALA A 146 -2.67 0.00 -10.63
C ALA A 146 -3.03 -1.06 -11.68
N GLY A 147 -3.30 -2.29 -11.21
CA GLY A 147 -3.64 -3.45 -12.04
C GLY A 147 -2.49 -4.43 -12.30
N HIS A 148 -1.24 -4.09 -11.95
CA HIS A 148 -0.14 -5.05 -11.99
C HIS A 148 -0.40 -6.23 -11.03
N PRO A 149 -0.17 -7.50 -11.46
CA PRO A 149 -0.57 -8.68 -10.67
C PRO A 149 0.05 -8.73 -9.29
N PHE A 150 1.32 -8.30 -9.17
CA PHE A 150 2.11 -8.42 -7.93
C PHE A 150 2.33 -7.09 -7.20
N ILE A 151 1.62 -6.02 -7.57
CA ILE A 151 1.62 -4.74 -6.84
C ILE A 151 0.22 -4.52 -6.26
N THR A 152 0.12 -3.92 -5.07
CA THR A 152 -1.17 -3.51 -4.53
C THR A 152 -1.87 -2.53 -5.47
N THR A 153 -3.13 -2.81 -5.78
CA THR A 153 -3.91 -1.97 -6.68
C THR A 153 -4.67 -0.94 -5.87
N MET A 154 -4.35 0.34 -6.10
CA MET A 154 -5.22 1.43 -5.65
C MET A 154 -6.42 1.51 -6.59
N VAL A 155 -7.60 1.20 -6.06
CA VAL A 155 -8.86 1.22 -6.82
C VAL A 155 -9.33 2.65 -7.00
N ALA A 156 -9.35 3.42 -5.90
CA ALA A 156 -9.73 4.83 -5.91
C ALA A 156 -9.02 5.58 -4.78
N SER A 157 -8.88 6.90 -4.93
CA SER A 157 -8.54 7.81 -3.84
C SER A 157 -9.67 8.83 -3.64
N PHE A 158 -9.78 9.38 -2.43
CA PHE A 158 -10.67 10.50 -2.13
C PHE A 158 -10.14 11.27 -0.91
N GLN A 159 -10.80 12.37 -0.56
CA GLN A 159 -10.45 13.16 0.63
C GLN A 159 -11.69 13.68 1.36
N SER A 160 -11.52 13.91 2.66
CA SER A 160 -12.42 14.71 3.49
C SER A 160 -11.78 16.06 3.81
N LEU A 161 -12.42 16.83 4.68
CA LEU A 161 -11.86 18.08 5.19
C LEU A 161 -10.47 17.86 5.81
N ASP A 162 -10.29 16.81 6.62
CA ASP A 162 -9.11 16.63 7.47
C ASP A 162 -8.22 15.42 7.09
N SER A 163 -8.66 14.59 6.15
CA SER A 163 -8.02 13.30 5.87
C SER A 163 -7.99 12.97 4.37
N LEU A 164 -7.01 12.16 3.99
CA LEU A 164 -6.84 11.58 2.65
C LEU A 164 -7.06 10.07 2.73
N TYR A 165 -7.63 9.50 1.68
CA TYR A 165 -8.04 8.11 1.64
C TYR A 165 -7.53 7.44 0.36
N MET A 166 -7.02 6.23 0.48
CA MET A 166 -6.74 5.33 -0.65
C MET A 166 -7.44 4.00 -0.39
N VAL A 167 -8.29 3.59 -1.33
CA VAL A 167 -8.95 2.29 -1.36
C VAL A 167 -8.04 1.33 -2.12
N LEU A 168 -7.52 0.32 -1.43
CA LEU A 168 -6.56 -0.66 -1.96
C LEU A 168 -7.17 -2.06 -1.99
N ASP A 169 -6.66 -2.95 -2.84
CA ASP A 169 -6.93 -4.40 -2.70
C ASP A 169 -6.54 -4.89 -1.30
N TYR A 170 -7.38 -5.76 -0.74
CA TYR A 170 -7.03 -6.44 0.49
C TYR A 170 -6.21 -7.70 0.21
N CYS A 171 -5.07 -7.82 0.90
CA CYS A 171 -4.16 -8.95 0.81
C CYS A 171 -4.15 -9.74 2.14
N PRO A 172 -4.88 -10.88 2.25
CA PRO A 172 -5.18 -11.51 3.54
C PRO A 172 -4.06 -12.34 4.16
N GLY A 173 -3.02 -12.70 3.40
CA GLY A 173 -1.95 -13.58 3.88
C GLY A 173 -0.97 -12.91 4.83
N GLY A 174 -0.97 -11.58 4.93
CA GLY A 174 -0.03 -10.83 5.78
C GLY A 174 1.38 -10.76 5.18
N GLU A 175 2.34 -10.31 5.98
CA GLU A 175 3.71 -10.01 5.54
C GLU A 175 4.54 -11.26 5.29
N VAL A 176 5.30 -11.27 4.19
CA VAL A 176 6.31 -12.30 3.87
C VAL A 176 7.33 -12.43 5.01
N PHE A 177 7.67 -11.32 5.67
CA PHE A 177 8.52 -11.28 6.86
C PHE A 177 8.10 -12.33 7.90
N SER A 178 6.82 -12.38 8.25
CA SER A 178 6.29 -13.31 9.26
C SER A 178 6.46 -14.79 8.87
N TYR A 179 6.32 -15.10 7.58
CA TYR A 179 6.55 -16.46 7.06
C TYR A 179 8.03 -16.82 7.08
N LEU A 180 8.89 -15.89 6.65
CA LEU A 180 10.33 -16.10 6.61
C LEU A 180 10.89 -16.35 8.02
N ARG A 181 10.48 -15.54 9.00
CA ARG A 181 10.92 -15.69 10.40
C ARG A 181 10.47 -17.02 10.99
N ARG A 182 9.24 -17.45 10.70
CA ARG A 182 8.70 -18.74 11.17
C ARG A 182 9.40 -19.93 10.52
N ALA A 183 9.66 -19.86 9.22
CA ALA A 183 10.39 -20.89 8.48
C ALA A 183 11.90 -20.87 8.78
N ARG A 184 12.40 -19.81 9.43
CA ARG A 184 13.80 -19.42 9.59
C ARG A 184 14.48 -19.03 8.29
N ARG A 185 14.22 -19.77 7.21
CA ARG A 185 14.61 -19.46 5.83
C ARG A 185 13.70 -20.22 4.88
N PHE A 186 13.55 -19.74 3.66
CA PHE A 186 12.86 -20.48 2.62
C PHE A 186 13.78 -21.51 1.96
N ASN A 187 13.17 -22.55 1.40
CA ASN A 187 13.88 -23.46 0.50
C ASN A 187 14.10 -22.77 -0.86
N GLU A 188 15.06 -23.28 -1.62
CA GLU A 188 15.47 -22.64 -2.86
C GLU A 188 14.34 -22.50 -3.90
N PRO A 189 13.46 -23.49 -4.14
CA PRO A 189 12.32 -23.32 -5.04
C PRO A 189 11.34 -22.22 -4.61
N THR A 190 11.06 -22.11 -3.30
CA THR A 190 10.19 -21.04 -2.76
C THR A 190 10.85 -19.67 -2.95
N SER A 191 12.15 -19.56 -2.65
CA SER A 191 12.92 -18.34 -2.88
C SER A 191 12.96 -17.96 -4.37
N GLN A 192 13.12 -18.93 -5.27
CA GLN A 192 13.13 -18.71 -6.73
C GLN A 192 11.79 -18.18 -7.22
N PHE A 193 10.68 -18.75 -6.76
CA PHE A 193 9.34 -18.33 -7.14
C PHE A 193 9.10 -16.86 -6.75
N TYR A 194 9.29 -16.53 -5.47
CA TYR A 194 9.07 -15.16 -4.98
C TYR A 194 10.07 -14.16 -5.58
N ALA A 195 11.32 -14.55 -5.76
CA ALA A 195 12.29 -13.71 -6.43
C ALA A 195 11.89 -13.42 -7.89
N ALA A 196 11.31 -14.38 -8.60
CA ALA A 196 10.85 -14.18 -9.98
C ALA A 196 9.68 -13.19 -10.05
N GLU A 197 8.73 -13.24 -9.13
CA GLU A 197 7.65 -12.23 -9.06
C GLU A 197 8.20 -10.82 -8.83
N ILE A 198 9.21 -10.70 -7.95
CA ILE A 198 9.86 -9.41 -7.68
C ILE A 198 10.63 -8.91 -8.91
N VAL A 199 11.26 -9.79 -9.70
CA VAL A 199 11.87 -9.38 -10.97
C VAL A 199 10.83 -8.80 -11.92
N LEU A 200 9.63 -9.38 -12.03
CA LEU A 200 8.55 -8.84 -12.87
C LEU A 200 8.08 -7.46 -12.38
N ILE A 201 7.99 -7.27 -11.06
CA ILE A 201 7.67 -5.96 -10.45
C ILE A 201 8.74 -4.93 -10.81
N LEU A 202 10.02 -5.25 -10.61
CA LEU A 202 11.11 -4.32 -10.87
C LEU A 202 11.28 -4.03 -12.37
N GLU A 203 11.11 -5.03 -13.24
CA GLU A 203 11.08 -4.86 -14.69
C GLU A 203 10.01 -3.83 -15.08
N PHE A 204 8.78 -4.00 -14.59
CA PHE A 204 7.69 -3.08 -14.87
C PHE A 204 7.96 -1.66 -14.34
N LEU A 205 8.31 -1.52 -13.06
CA LEU A 205 8.57 -0.21 -12.44
C LEU A 205 9.72 0.53 -13.14
N HIS A 206 10.81 -0.16 -13.46
CA HIS A 206 12.00 0.47 -14.00
C HIS A 206 11.89 0.76 -15.49
N GLU A 207 11.46 -0.22 -16.29
CA GLU A 207 11.57 -0.16 -17.74
C GLU A 207 10.32 0.45 -18.40
N ARG A 208 9.15 0.37 -17.75
CA ARG A 208 7.90 0.95 -18.27
C ARG A 208 7.59 2.30 -17.63
N GLU A 209 7.70 2.38 -16.30
CA GLU A 209 7.28 3.58 -15.55
C GLU A 209 8.43 4.55 -15.22
N GLY A 210 9.68 4.09 -15.26
CA GLY A 210 10.85 4.87 -14.87
C GLY A 210 10.85 5.26 -13.38
N VAL A 211 10.33 4.37 -12.53
CA VAL A 211 10.15 4.55 -11.09
C VAL A 211 11.13 3.67 -10.33
N ALA A 212 11.88 4.23 -9.37
CA ALA A 212 12.60 3.47 -8.36
C ALA A 212 11.73 3.30 -7.12
N TYR A 213 11.65 2.10 -6.54
CA TYR A 213 10.82 1.79 -5.38
C TYR A 213 11.47 2.19 -4.05
N ARG A 214 12.76 1.87 -3.87
CA ARG A 214 13.67 2.34 -2.80
C ARG A 214 13.38 1.86 -1.37
N ASP A 215 12.44 0.96 -1.14
CA ASP A 215 12.21 0.35 0.18
C ASP A 215 11.89 -1.16 0.11
N LEU A 216 12.54 -1.89 -0.79
CA LEU A 216 12.32 -3.32 -0.94
C LEU A 216 12.83 -4.07 0.30
N LYS A 217 11.93 -4.73 1.01
CA LYS A 217 12.17 -5.55 2.21
C LYS A 217 10.99 -6.49 2.48
N PRO A 218 11.17 -7.59 3.25
CA PRO A 218 10.10 -8.57 3.49
C PRO A 218 8.84 -8.00 4.15
N GLU A 219 8.96 -6.91 4.92
CA GLU A 219 7.86 -6.22 5.61
C GLU A 219 6.93 -5.49 4.63
N ASN A 220 7.46 -5.02 3.50
CA ASN A 220 6.67 -4.32 2.47
C ASN A 220 6.12 -5.26 1.39
N ILE A 221 6.18 -6.57 1.62
CA ILE A 221 5.69 -7.58 0.69
C ILE A 221 4.66 -8.44 1.42
N LEU A 222 3.43 -8.45 0.92
CA LEU A 222 2.35 -9.28 1.44
C LEU A 222 2.16 -10.53 0.59
N ILE A 223 1.50 -11.55 1.15
CA ILE A 223 1.08 -12.75 0.43
C ILE A 223 -0.44 -12.72 0.26
N ASP A 224 -0.95 -12.95 -0.94
CA ASP A 224 -2.39 -13.00 -1.21
C ASP A 224 -3.01 -14.36 -0.90
N ALA A 225 -4.31 -14.51 -1.15
CA ALA A 225 -5.04 -15.75 -0.85
C ALA A 225 -4.57 -16.97 -1.68
N GLU A 226 -3.94 -16.74 -2.83
CA GLU A 226 -3.46 -17.78 -3.74
C GLU A 226 -1.96 -18.08 -3.53
N GLY A 227 -1.29 -17.32 -2.65
CA GLY A 227 0.11 -17.50 -2.29
C GLY A 227 1.08 -16.69 -3.15
N HIS A 228 0.58 -15.71 -3.92
CA HIS A 228 1.41 -14.79 -4.71
C HIS A 228 1.79 -13.54 -3.91
N LEU A 229 2.89 -12.90 -4.29
CA LEU A 229 3.31 -11.65 -3.66
C LEU A 229 2.47 -10.45 -4.07
N LYS A 230 2.33 -9.50 -3.14
CA LYS A 230 1.84 -8.13 -3.37
C LYS A 230 2.81 -7.14 -2.75
N LEU A 231 3.52 -6.39 -3.57
CA LEU A 231 4.33 -5.25 -3.11
C LEU A 231 3.40 -4.12 -2.66
N VAL A 232 3.61 -3.63 -1.44
CA VAL A 232 2.84 -2.54 -0.82
C VAL A 232 3.75 -1.35 -0.48
N ASP A 233 3.16 -0.27 0.03
CA ASP A 233 3.84 0.94 0.52
C ASP A 233 4.78 1.61 -0.49
N PHE A 234 4.27 2.58 -1.24
CA PHE A 234 5.02 3.32 -2.25
C PHE A 234 5.50 4.69 -1.73
N GLY A 235 5.58 4.87 -0.40
CA GLY A 235 5.96 6.13 0.23
C GLY A 235 7.36 6.64 -0.15
N PHE A 236 8.29 5.73 -0.47
CA PHE A 236 9.63 6.07 -0.97
C PHE A 236 9.81 5.88 -2.48
N ALA A 237 8.80 5.36 -3.19
CA ALA A 237 8.89 5.22 -4.63
C ALA A 237 9.08 6.61 -5.27
N LYS A 238 9.80 6.72 -6.38
CA LYS A 238 10.04 8.01 -7.04
C LYS A 238 10.29 7.82 -8.52
N LYS A 239 9.65 8.65 -9.34
CA LYS A 239 9.98 8.73 -10.76
C LYS A 239 11.39 9.29 -10.92
N VAL A 240 12.30 8.48 -11.44
CA VAL A 240 13.71 8.83 -11.63
C VAL A 240 14.07 8.99 -13.11
N GLU A 241 13.32 8.40 -14.05
CA GLU A 241 13.60 8.48 -15.50
C GLU A 241 15.12 8.35 -15.79
N ASN A 242 15.75 9.39 -16.35
CA ASN A 242 17.18 9.49 -16.62
C ASN A 242 17.92 10.44 -15.66
N ARG A 243 17.35 10.71 -14.49
CA ARG A 243 17.89 11.63 -13.47
C ARG A 243 18.23 10.89 -12.19
N GLU A 244 19.20 11.42 -11.48
CA GLU A 244 19.56 10.95 -10.15
C GLU A 244 18.72 11.65 -9.08
N THR A 245 18.45 10.93 -8.00
CA THR A 245 17.97 11.49 -6.75
C THR A 245 19.03 11.32 -5.65
N TYR A 246 18.99 12.20 -4.66
CA TYR A 246 20.01 12.27 -3.58
C TYR A 246 19.39 12.08 -2.18
N THR A 247 18.10 11.71 -2.12
CA THR A 247 17.40 11.50 -0.86
C THR A 247 17.84 10.18 -0.23
N LEU A 248 18.50 10.24 0.92
CA LEU A 248 18.78 9.08 1.76
C LEU A 248 17.48 8.56 2.39
N CYS A 249 16.99 7.43 1.90
CA CYS A 249 15.76 6.77 2.38
C CYS A 249 15.87 5.25 2.15
N GLY A 250 15.01 4.49 2.82
CA GLY A 250 15.03 3.03 2.83
C GLY A 250 15.50 2.46 4.18
N THR A 251 15.56 1.14 4.25
CA THR A 251 15.90 0.39 5.47
C THR A 251 17.40 0.07 5.49
N PRO A 252 18.13 0.30 6.61
CA PRO A 252 19.60 0.24 6.65
C PRO A 252 20.24 -1.00 6.02
N GLU A 253 19.70 -2.19 6.30
CA GLU A 253 20.20 -3.48 5.82
C GLU A 253 20.06 -3.67 4.30
N TYR A 254 19.18 -2.89 3.67
CA TYR A 254 18.82 -2.96 2.25
C TYR A 254 19.40 -1.81 1.41
N LEU A 255 20.04 -0.81 2.05
CA LEU A 255 20.59 0.35 1.35
C LEU A 255 21.73 -0.05 0.40
N ALA A 256 21.70 0.52 -0.81
CA ALA A 256 22.79 0.38 -1.77
C ALA A 256 23.98 1.29 -1.41
N PRO A 257 25.23 0.93 -1.76
CA PRO A 257 26.43 1.71 -1.44
C PRO A 257 26.39 3.15 -1.92
N GLU A 258 25.84 3.41 -3.12
CA GLU A 258 25.70 4.75 -3.71
C GLU A 258 24.69 5.65 -2.98
N VAL A 259 23.69 5.06 -2.31
CA VAL A 259 22.74 5.78 -1.47
C VAL A 259 23.44 6.26 -0.20
N ILE A 260 24.24 5.38 0.42
CA ILE A 260 25.03 5.69 1.63
C ILE A 260 26.11 6.74 1.33
N ARG A 261 26.79 6.62 0.19
CA ARG A 261 27.81 7.58 -0.25
C ARG A 261 27.22 8.89 -0.77
N ASN A 262 25.90 8.97 -0.93
CA ASN A 262 25.18 10.11 -1.48
C ASN A 262 25.74 10.59 -2.84
N THR A 263 26.07 9.66 -3.73
CA THR A 263 26.67 9.97 -5.05
C THR A 263 25.64 10.14 -6.16
N GLY A 264 24.36 10.23 -5.81
CA GLY A 264 23.25 10.15 -6.76
C GLY A 264 22.88 8.70 -7.06
N HIS A 265 21.58 8.44 -7.20
CA HIS A 265 21.07 7.10 -7.48
C HIS A 265 19.79 7.11 -8.33
N GLY A 266 19.59 6.01 -9.07
CA GLY A 266 18.40 5.71 -9.87
C GLY A 266 17.84 4.32 -9.52
N THR A 267 17.27 3.62 -10.49
CA THR A 267 16.63 2.28 -10.30
C THR A 267 17.60 1.16 -9.91
N ALA A 268 18.91 1.34 -10.10
CA ALA A 268 19.93 0.35 -9.75
C ALA A 268 19.95 -0.04 -8.26
N VAL A 269 19.43 0.82 -7.37
CA VAL A 269 19.35 0.56 -5.93
C VAL A 269 18.37 -0.56 -5.60
N ASP A 270 17.31 -0.71 -6.38
CA ASP A 270 16.31 -1.74 -6.17
C ASP A 270 16.85 -3.13 -6.56
N TRP A 271 17.73 -3.21 -7.56
CA TRP A 271 18.44 -4.45 -7.89
C TRP A 271 19.44 -4.86 -6.80
N TRP A 272 20.06 -3.91 -6.11
CA TRP A 272 20.87 -4.21 -4.92
C TRP A 272 19.99 -4.77 -3.81
N ALA A 273 18.91 -4.06 -3.45
CA ALA A 273 17.97 -4.48 -2.41
C ALA A 273 17.35 -5.86 -2.75
N PHE A 274 17.12 -6.15 -4.03
CA PHE A 274 16.70 -7.46 -4.50
C PHE A 274 17.73 -8.55 -4.22
N GLY A 275 19.02 -8.29 -4.44
CA GLY A 275 20.10 -9.21 -4.05
C GLY A 275 20.13 -9.49 -2.55
N ILE A 276 19.94 -8.46 -1.72
CA ILE A 276 19.81 -8.58 -0.26
C ILE A 276 18.60 -9.46 0.10
N LEU A 277 17.46 -9.24 -0.54
CA LEU A 277 16.22 -9.99 -0.28
C LEU A 277 16.35 -11.47 -0.65
N VAL A 278 16.93 -11.78 -1.81
CA VAL A 278 17.19 -13.18 -2.24
C VAL A 278 18.13 -13.88 -1.26
N TYR A 279 19.16 -13.19 -0.78
CA TYR A 279 20.03 -13.70 0.27
C TYR A 279 19.23 -13.98 1.55
N GLU A 280 18.41 -13.02 1.99
CA GLU A 280 17.61 -13.16 3.21
C GLU A 280 16.61 -14.33 3.12
N PHE A 281 15.97 -14.55 1.97
CA PHE A 281 15.13 -15.73 1.76
C PHE A 281 15.90 -17.04 1.94
N LEU A 282 17.11 -17.13 1.40
CA LEU A 282 17.92 -18.36 1.43
C LEU A 282 18.67 -18.60 2.74
N VAL A 283 18.94 -17.55 3.51
CA VAL A 283 19.78 -17.60 4.72
C VAL A 283 18.98 -17.33 6.00
N GLY A 284 17.90 -16.56 5.91
CA GLY A 284 17.02 -16.19 7.03
C GLY A 284 17.30 -14.84 7.68
N GLN A 285 18.39 -14.18 7.25
CA GLN A 285 18.81 -12.88 7.73
C GLN A 285 19.58 -12.15 6.63
N PRO A 286 19.61 -10.81 6.63
CA PRO A 286 20.36 -10.04 5.64
C PRO A 286 21.88 -10.34 5.75
N PRO A 287 22.64 -10.14 4.66
CA PRO A 287 24.08 -10.40 4.65
C PRO A 287 24.89 -9.37 5.45
N PHE A 288 24.34 -8.16 5.62
CA PHE A 288 24.92 -7.08 6.41
C PHE A 288 24.03 -6.81 7.61
N TRP A 289 24.59 -6.92 8.81
CA TRP A 289 23.84 -6.70 10.04
C TRP A 289 24.77 -6.30 11.18
N ASP A 290 24.31 -5.35 11.99
CA ASP A 290 24.91 -4.95 13.26
C ASP A 290 23.83 -4.21 14.06
N GLN A 291 23.99 -4.11 15.39
CA GLN A 291 23.10 -3.28 16.21
C GLN A 291 23.29 -1.78 15.95
N ASN A 292 24.46 -1.37 15.45
CA ASN A 292 24.76 0.01 15.08
C ASN A 292 24.62 0.19 13.54
N PRO A 293 23.67 1.01 13.07
CA PRO A 293 23.50 1.29 11.64
C PRO A 293 24.76 1.77 10.93
N MET A 294 25.65 2.52 11.62
CA MET A 294 26.91 2.97 11.01
C MET A 294 27.84 1.82 10.63
N LYS A 295 27.85 0.74 11.42
CA LYS A 295 28.63 -0.47 11.10
C LYS A 295 28.00 -1.27 9.96
N ILE A 296 26.67 -1.24 9.82
CA ILE A 296 26.00 -1.80 8.64
C ILE A 296 26.46 -1.05 7.39
N TYR A 297 26.51 0.28 7.45
CA TYR A 297 26.97 1.11 6.34
C TYR A 297 28.42 0.84 5.94
N GLU A 298 29.31 0.67 6.93
CA GLU A 298 30.71 0.26 6.68
C GLU A 298 30.79 -1.08 5.94
N GLN A 299 30.02 -2.08 6.36
CA GLN A 299 29.98 -3.40 5.71
C GLN A 299 29.43 -3.33 4.27
N ILE A 300 28.36 -2.56 4.04
CA ILE A 300 27.76 -2.34 2.72
C ILE A 300 28.76 -1.68 1.77
N VAL A 301 29.47 -0.65 2.24
CA VAL A 301 30.47 0.09 1.46
C VAL A 301 31.70 -0.77 1.16
N GLU A 302 32.07 -1.71 2.05
CA GLU A 302 33.10 -2.72 1.81
C GLU A 302 32.65 -3.75 0.75
N GLY A 303 31.36 -4.05 0.68
CA GLY A 303 30.73 -4.87 -0.38
C GLY A 303 31.04 -6.37 -0.29
N ARG A 304 31.49 -6.86 0.87
CA ARG A 304 31.87 -8.27 1.05
C ARG A 304 30.72 -9.12 1.59
N VAL A 305 29.91 -9.68 0.68
CA VAL A 305 28.88 -10.66 1.03
C VAL A 305 29.52 -12.00 1.39
N ARG A 306 29.15 -12.57 2.54
CA ARG A 306 29.61 -13.89 3.00
C ARG A 306 28.53 -14.93 2.74
N PHE A 307 28.88 -16.01 2.04
CA PHE A 307 27.91 -17.05 1.66
C PHE A 307 28.07 -18.32 2.50
N PRO A 308 26.98 -18.90 3.03
CA PRO A 308 27.00 -20.22 3.63
C PRO A 308 27.42 -21.30 2.61
N SER A 309 28.16 -22.32 3.07
CA SER A 309 28.61 -23.43 2.22
C SER A 309 27.47 -24.24 1.58
N ALA A 310 26.29 -24.23 2.19
CA ALA A 310 25.10 -24.93 1.71
C ALA A 310 24.34 -24.19 0.60
N MET A 311 24.64 -22.92 0.33
CA MET A 311 23.98 -22.15 -0.74
C MET A 311 24.46 -22.64 -2.12
N SER A 312 23.53 -22.81 -3.07
CA SER A 312 23.87 -23.28 -4.42
C SER A 312 24.83 -22.32 -5.13
N PRO A 313 25.72 -22.81 -6.03
CA PRO A 313 26.63 -21.96 -6.79
C PRO A 313 25.89 -20.91 -7.63
N THR A 314 24.75 -21.28 -8.22
CA THR A 314 23.95 -20.39 -9.06
C THR A 314 23.26 -19.28 -8.25
N ALA A 315 22.81 -19.56 -7.02
CA ALA A 315 22.29 -18.51 -6.13
C ALA A 315 23.39 -17.51 -5.72
N ARG A 316 24.59 -18.02 -5.39
CA ARG A 316 25.74 -17.16 -5.05
C ARG A 316 26.14 -16.26 -6.21
N ASP A 317 26.16 -16.80 -7.43
CA ASP A 317 26.48 -16.05 -8.64
C ASP A 317 25.47 -14.92 -8.88
N LEU A 318 24.17 -15.23 -8.77
CA LEU A 318 23.10 -14.24 -8.89
C LEU A 318 23.26 -13.11 -7.87
N ILE A 319 23.36 -13.45 -6.58
CA ILE A 319 23.48 -12.47 -5.49
C ILE A 319 24.76 -11.64 -5.65
N SER A 320 25.86 -12.24 -6.09
CA SER A 320 27.12 -11.50 -6.32
C SER A 320 26.98 -10.48 -7.46
N GLY A 321 26.27 -10.84 -8.55
CA GLY A 321 25.97 -9.91 -9.64
C GLY A 321 25.06 -8.75 -9.23
N LEU A 322 24.05 -9.03 -8.40
CA LEU A 322 23.12 -8.02 -7.88
C LEU A 322 23.76 -7.12 -6.81
N CYS A 323 24.54 -7.70 -5.90
CA CYS A 323 25.27 -6.98 -4.84
C CYS A 323 26.65 -6.49 -5.31
N THR A 324 26.77 -6.10 -6.58
CA THR A 324 27.98 -5.47 -7.10
C THR A 324 27.97 -3.97 -6.76
N VAL A 325 29.03 -3.51 -6.09
CA VAL A 325 29.17 -2.11 -5.62
C VAL A 325 29.22 -1.11 -6.78
N ASP A 326 29.92 -1.47 -7.86
CA ASP A 326 29.98 -0.67 -9.09
C ASP A 326 28.65 -0.79 -9.85
N THR A 327 27.82 0.25 -9.79
CA THR A 327 26.49 0.29 -10.42
C THR A 327 26.53 0.00 -11.91
N SER A 328 27.61 0.37 -12.62
CA SER A 328 27.76 0.14 -14.06
C SER A 328 27.94 -1.34 -14.43
N LYS A 329 28.30 -2.18 -13.45
CA LYS A 329 28.51 -3.63 -13.60
C LYS A 329 27.43 -4.46 -12.90
N ARG A 330 26.51 -3.80 -12.17
CA ARG A 330 25.47 -4.46 -11.39
C ARG A 330 24.44 -5.12 -12.30
N LEU A 331 24.17 -6.40 -12.05
CA LEU A 331 23.13 -7.14 -12.75
C LEU A 331 21.78 -6.42 -12.59
N GLY A 332 21.00 -6.33 -13.66
CA GLY A 332 19.76 -5.53 -13.72
C GLY A 332 19.97 -4.07 -14.14
N ASN A 333 21.18 -3.51 -13.99
CA ASN A 333 21.54 -2.16 -14.46
C ASN A 333 22.47 -2.16 -15.69
N VAL A 334 23.11 -3.30 -15.99
CA VAL A 334 23.90 -3.49 -17.22
C VAL A 334 23.02 -3.50 -18.48
N ALA A 335 23.64 -3.39 -19.66
CA ALA A 335 22.95 -3.51 -20.94
C ALA A 335 22.12 -4.82 -21.02
N GLY A 336 20.82 -4.65 -21.27
CA GLY A 336 19.81 -5.71 -21.24
C GLY A 336 18.97 -5.77 -19.95
N GLY A 337 19.22 -4.89 -18.96
CA GLY A 337 18.28 -4.60 -17.88
C GLY A 337 17.78 -5.82 -17.11
N ALA A 338 16.48 -5.85 -16.83
CA ALA A 338 15.80 -6.95 -16.16
C ALA A 338 15.92 -8.28 -16.93
N GLN A 339 15.97 -8.22 -18.27
CA GLN A 339 16.10 -9.43 -19.10
C GLN A 339 17.39 -10.21 -18.80
N ARG A 340 18.49 -9.52 -18.43
CA ARG A 340 19.72 -10.18 -17.97
C ARG A 340 19.53 -10.94 -16.67
N VAL A 341 18.72 -10.40 -15.74
CA VAL A 341 18.36 -11.08 -14.50
C VAL A 341 17.51 -12.31 -14.81
N LYS A 342 16.50 -12.18 -15.68
CA LYS A 342 15.58 -13.26 -16.07
C LYS A 342 16.28 -14.44 -16.75
N GLN A 343 17.35 -14.17 -17.50
CA GLN A 343 18.15 -15.18 -18.21
C GLN A 343 19.21 -15.86 -17.32
N HIS A 344 19.37 -15.42 -16.07
CA HIS A 344 20.35 -16.01 -15.17
C HIS A 344 20.04 -17.49 -14.89
N GLU A 345 21.07 -18.34 -14.80
CA GLU A 345 20.92 -19.80 -14.63
C GLU A 345 20.07 -20.20 -13.41
N TRP A 346 20.08 -19.35 -12.37
CA TRP A 346 19.24 -19.54 -11.18
C TRP A 346 17.73 -19.49 -11.47
N PHE A 347 17.30 -18.84 -12.55
CA PHE A 347 15.89 -18.75 -12.97
C PHE A 347 15.53 -19.65 -14.16
N LYS A 348 16.41 -20.58 -14.58
CA LYS A 348 16.24 -21.36 -15.82
C LYS A 348 14.92 -22.12 -15.97
N ASN A 349 14.27 -22.46 -14.85
CA ASN A 349 13.03 -23.24 -14.82
C ASN A 349 11.78 -22.36 -14.67
N ILE A 350 11.92 -21.02 -14.68
CA ILE A 350 10.80 -20.10 -14.55
C ILE A 350 10.18 -19.84 -15.91
N ASP A 351 8.90 -20.15 -16.03
CA ASP A 351 8.05 -19.68 -17.12
C ASP A 351 7.49 -18.30 -16.76
N TRP A 352 8.15 -17.25 -17.24
CA TRP A 352 7.82 -15.87 -16.90
C TRP A 352 6.42 -15.45 -17.34
N VAL A 353 5.91 -16.01 -18.45
CA VAL A 353 4.58 -15.69 -18.97
C VAL A 353 3.51 -16.30 -18.08
N LYS A 354 3.65 -17.60 -17.77
CA LYS A 354 2.73 -18.27 -16.85
C LYS A 354 2.76 -17.67 -15.45
N LEU A 355 3.94 -17.27 -14.97
CA LEU A 355 4.07 -16.61 -13.69
C LEU A 355 3.29 -15.28 -13.69
N TYR A 356 3.53 -14.40 -14.67
CA TYR A 356 2.82 -13.12 -14.78
C TYR A 356 1.31 -13.29 -14.84
N ASN A 357 0.83 -14.25 -15.64
CA ASN A 357 -0.59 -14.57 -15.77
C ASN A 357 -1.19 -15.29 -14.56
N ARG A 358 -0.40 -15.58 -13.52
CA ARG A 358 -0.80 -16.32 -12.31
C ARG A 358 -1.35 -17.72 -12.64
N GLU A 359 -0.78 -18.37 -13.66
CA GLU A 359 -1.09 -19.74 -14.05
C GLU A 359 -0.31 -20.80 -13.23
N VAL A 360 0.59 -20.35 -12.34
CA VAL A 360 1.37 -21.19 -11.43
C VAL A 360 0.98 -20.85 -9.99
N GLN A 361 0.61 -21.85 -9.20
CA GLN A 361 0.21 -21.63 -7.80
C GLN A 361 1.37 -21.15 -6.92
N GLY A 362 1.09 -20.20 -6.03
CA GLY A 362 2.04 -19.72 -5.02
C GLY A 362 2.48 -20.81 -4.03
N PRO A 363 3.77 -20.81 -3.60
CA PRO A 363 4.33 -21.88 -2.79
C PRO A 363 3.84 -21.88 -1.33
N ILE A 364 3.37 -20.74 -0.82
CA ILE A 364 2.81 -20.62 0.53
C ILE A 364 1.39 -20.08 0.44
N VAL A 365 0.41 -20.98 0.46
CA VAL A 365 -1.01 -20.60 0.49
C VAL A 365 -1.44 -20.34 1.94
N PRO A 366 -1.88 -19.13 2.30
CA PRO A 366 -2.30 -18.83 3.67
C PRO A 366 -3.58 -19.57 4.04
N HIS A 367 -3.68 -20.00 5.30
CA HIS A 367 -4.90 -20.64 5.79
C HIS A 367 -5.94 -19.58 6.23
N LEU A 368 -6.98 -19.39 5.42
CA LEU A 368 -8.04 -18.39 5.62
C LEU A 368 -9.39 -19.04 5.97
N ARG A 369 -10.19 -18.41 6.83
CA ARG A 369 -11.59 -18.76 7.14
C ARG A 369 -12.60 -18.04 6.25
N GLY A 370 -12.17 -17.00 5.54
CA GLY A 370 -13.01 -16.24 4.63
C GLY A 370 -12.32 -14.97 4.11
N PRO A 371 -12.99 -14.20 3.25
CA PRO A 371 -12.39 -13.03 2.58
C PRO A 371 -11.95 -11.90 3.52
N ALA A 372 -12.57 -11.76 4.69
CA ALA A 372 -12.26 -10.74 5.70
C ALA A 372 -11.37 -11.26 6.85
N ASP A 373 -10.69 -12.39 6.67
CA ASP A 373 -9.89 -13.00 7.74
C ASP A 373 -8.60 -12.22 8.00
N THR A 374 -8.43 -11.76 9.24
CA THR A 374 -7.31 -10.90 9.65
C THR A 374 -6.32 -11.59 10.60
N ARG A 375 -6.32 -12.92 10.68
CA ARG A 375 -5.44 -13.67 11.62
C ARG A 375 -3.94 -13.47 11.39
N ASN A 376 -3.57 -13.11 10.15
CA ASN A 376 -2.17 -12.92 9.77
C ASN A 376 -1.70 -11.48 10.03
N PHE A 377 -2.54 -10.66 10.66
CA PHE A 377 -2.25 -9.28 11.03
C PHE A 377 -2.29 -9.12 12.55
N ASP A 378 -1.35 -8.35 13.07
CA ASP A 378 -1.23 -8.03 14.49
C ASP A 378 -2.46 -7.27 15.02
N GLU A 379 -2.56 -7.20 16.35
CA GLU A 379 -3.52 -6.34 17.03
C GLU A 379 -2.89 -4.97 17.27
N TYR A 380 -3.61 -3.91 16.90
CA TYR A 380 -3.17 -2.54 17.05
C TYR A 380 -4.05 -1.79 18.04
N GLU A 381 -3.44 -0.96 18.89
CA GLU A 381 -4.16 -0.13 19.85
C GLU A 381 -5.12 0.84 19.14
N PRO A 382 -6.31 1.13 19.69
CA PRO A 382 -7.23 2.11 19.15
C PRO A 382 -6.55 3.47 18.85
N GLU A 383 -7.06 4.21 17.88
CA GLU A 383 -6.52 5.54 17.60
C GLU A 383 -6.78 6.48 18.79
N SER A 384 -5.79 7.31 19.14
CA SER A 384 -5.96 8.35 20.15
C SER A 384 -7.11 9.30 19.77
N GLU A 385 -8.02 9.52 20.72
CA GLU A 385 -9.11 10.51 20.58
C GLU A 385 -8.59 11.96 20.54
N LYS A 386 -7.39 12.22 21.08
CA LYS A 386 -6.75 13.53 20.97
C LYS A 386 -6.22 13.72 19.56
N ARG A 387 -6.86 14.61 18.82
CA ARG A 387 -6.51 14.97 17.45
C ARG A 387 -6.30 16.48 17.35
N ASP A 388 -5.19 16.88 16.75
CA ASP A 388 -4.98 18.28 16.37
C ASP A 388 -5.98 18.64 15.25
N PRO A 389 -6.72 19.75 15.36
CA PRO A 389 -7.72 20.10 14.37
C PRO A 389 -7.07 20.54 13.06
N TYR A 390 -7.66 20.15 11.93
CA TYR A 390 -7.31 20.74 10.64
C TYR A 390 -7.94 22.13 10.54
N THR A 391 -7.14 23.16 10.84
CA THR A 391 -7.62 24.55 10.90
C THR A 391 -7.89 25.11 9.51
N LYS A 392 -8.73 26.17 9.45
CA LYS A 392 -8.98 26.90 8.20
C LYS A 392 -7.69 27.43 7.57
N GLU A 393 -6.75 27.89 8.38
CA GLU A 393 -5.43 28.36 7.91
C GLU A 393 -4.63 27.25 7.21
N LEU A 394 -4.69 26.02 7.72
CA LEU A 394 -4.07 24.86 7.08
C LEU A 394 -4.81 24.49 5.78
N SER A 395 -6.14 24.54 5.79
CA SER A 395 -6.97 24.30 4.60
C SER A 395 -6.64 25.29 3.49
N ASP A 396 -6.72 26.59 3.77
CA ASP A 396 -6.49 27.67 2.78
C ASP A 396 -5.08 27.58 2.16
N LYS A 397 -4.10 27.07 2.91
CA LYS A 397 -2.72 26.93 2.45
C LYS A 397 -2.45 25.64 1.66
N TRP A 398 -3.08 24.53 2.01
CA TRP A 398 -2.66 23.20 1.55
C TRP A 398 -3.69 22.45 0.70
N GLU A 399 -4.94 22.90 0.60
CA GLU A 399 -6.00 22.15 -0.10
C GLU A 399 -5.65 21.86 -1.57
N GLU A 400 -5.05 22.83 -2.27
CA GLU A 400 -4.59 22.67 -3.66
C GLU A 400 -3.53 21.56 -3.80
N SER A 401 -2.73 21.31 -2.76
CA SER A 401 -1.76 20.21 -2.77
C SER A 401 -2.42 18.84 -2.74
N PHE A 402 -3.67 18.75 -2.29
CA PHE A 402 -4.41 17.50 -2.17
C PHE A 402 -5.51 17.36 -3.21
N LYS A 403 -5.71 18.30 -4.13
CA LYS A 403 -6.79 18.31 -5.14
C LYS A 403 -6.94 17.02 -5.96
N ASP A 404 -5.83 16.31 -6.11
CA ASP A 404 -5.74 15.11 -6.90
C ASP A 404 -6.19 13.84 -6.10
N PHE A 405 -6.48 13.98 -4.81
CA PHE A 405 -7.19 12.98 -4.01
C PHE A 405 -8.68 13.04 -4.25
#